data_AF-A0A8J6Z2X7-F1
#
_entry.id   AF-A0A8J6Z2X7-F1
#
_cell.length_a   1.000
_cell.length_b   1.000
_cell.length_c   1.000
_cell.angle_alpha   90.00
_cell.angle_beta   90.00
_cell.angle_gamma   90.00
#
_symmetry.space_group_name_H-M   'P 1'
#
loop_
_entity.id
_entity.type
_entity.pdbx_description
1 polymer ?
#
loop_
_entity_poly.entity_id
_entity_poly.type
_entity_poly.pdbx_seq_one_letter_code
_entity_poly.pdbx_strand_id
1 'polypeptide(L)'
;MADSKIFRMRGEVTIEGIGREVENFLRNEKDLTVEGFASSDGYLVQAKESSTWKKFTGMGQALQVQIIPSGSSEVLVNIGQGKWADKVGAGAIGALVFAPLAITSAIGAYKQNKLPSEIFACIEKFIMSGGVSVHRNVSFDRLNSSQMKCPSCGAVNTKGTKFCAGCGKKLTNVCPNCGNEVILGVKFCPNCGANMEQKKTNICPNCGAAVEEGKKFCAECGTNMEILNKDKCPACGTLVDKGQRFCPSCGANMSGNKICSGCGAELAPNQKFCGKCGTPAE
;
A
#
# COMPACT_ATOMS: atom_id res chain seq x y z
N MET A 1 11.96 30.77 -6.09
CA MET A 1 11.83 30.78 -4.62
C MET A 1 12.35 29.44 -4.10
N ALA A 2 12.92 29.36 -2.90
CA ALA A 2 13.20 28.07 -2.26
C ALA A 2 11.86 27.42 -1.87
N ASP A 3 11.77 26.09 -1.93
CA ASP A 3 10.59 25.36 -1.45
C ASP A 3 10.68 25.25 0.07
N SER A 4 9.67 25.76 0.77
CA SER A 4 9.66 25.81 2.24
C SER A 4 8.40 25.17 2.81
N LYS A 5 8.53 24.37 3.87
CA LYS A 5 7.40 23.78 4.61
C LYS A 5 7.72 23.69 6.09
N ILE A 6 6.74 24.05 6.93
CA ILE A 6 6.82 23.86 8.39
C ILE A 6 6.29 22.46 8.73
N PHE A 7 7.01 21.75 9.60
CA PHE A 7 6.60 20.46 10.14
C PHE A 7 6.49 20.55 11.65
N ARG A 8 5.44 19.93 12.21
CA ARG A 8 5.27 19.79 13.65
C ARG A 8 5.82 18.45 14.11
N MET A 9 6.86 18.49 14.93
CA MET A 9 7.47 17.32 15.54
C MET A 9 6.52 16.71 16.58
N ARG A 10 6.54 15.38 16.72
CA ARG A 10 5.76 14.61 17.70
C ARG A 10 6.65 13.55 18.34
N GLY A 11 6.41 13.23 19.61
CA GLY A 11 7.17 12.22 20.32
C GLY A 11 8.66 12.58 20.45
N GLU A 12 9.54 11.59 20.26
CA GLU A 12 11.00 11.72 20.42
C GLU A 12 11.73 12.16 19.13
N VAL A 13 11.00 12.68 18.13
CA VAL A 13 11.60 13.11 16.86
C VAL A 13 12.51 14.32 17.07
N THR A 14 13.78 14.20 16.66
CA THR A 14 14.78 15.28 16.72
C THR A 14 15.09 15.85 15.34
N ILE A 15 15.55 17.10 15.28
CA ILE A 15 16.04 17.76 14.04
C ILE A 15 17.14 16.92 13.38
N GLU A 16 18.08 16.40 14.17
CA GLU A 16 19.14 15.52 13.70
C GLU A 16 18.61 14.21 13.11
N GLY A 17 17.58 13.63 13.73
CA GLY A 17 16.88 12.45 13.21
C GLY A 17 16.25 12.72 11.85
N ILE A 18 15.57 13.87 11.70
CA ILE A 18 15.01 14.31 10.41
C ILE A 18 16.12 14.50 9.38
N GLY A 19 17.21 15.16 9.75
CA GLY A 19 18.38 15.38 8.89
C GLY A 19 18.96 14.08 8.36
N ARG A 20 19.23 13.12 9.24
CA ARG A 20 19.75 11.79 8.88
C ARG A 20 18.78 11.00 8.00
N GLU A 21 17.48 11.11 8.23
CA GLU A 21 16.49 10.45 7.38
C GLU A 21 16.50 11.03 5.96
N VAL A 22 16.54 12.36 5.84
CA VAL A 22 16.68 13.02 4.53
C VAL A 22 17.97 12.59 3.83
N GLU A 23 19.08 12.45 4.57
CA GLU A 23 20.32 11.92 4.00
C GLU A 23 20.16 10.50 3.46
N ASN A 24 19.55 9.62 4.25
CA ASN A 24 19.29 8.23 3.85
C ASN A 24 18.42 8.15 2.61
N PHE A 25 17.37 8.97 2.54
CA PHE A 25 16.47 9.04 1.38
C PHE A 25 17.22 9.47 0.13
N LEU A 26 17.98 10.56 0.20
CA LEU A 26 18.71 11.09 -0.94
C LEU A 26 19.83 10.14 -1.38
N ARG A 27 20.51 9.48 -0.45
CA ARG A 27 21.59 8.54 -0.75
C ARG A 27 21.06 7.24 -1.34
N ASN A 28 20.10 6.61 -0.66
CA ASN A 28 19.70 5.24 -0.95
C ASN A 28 18.59 5.15 -2.00
N GLU A 29 17.65 6.11 -2.03
CA GLU A 29 16.52 6.07 -2.98
C GLU A 29 16.76 6.93 -4.22
N LYS A 30 17.60 7.97 -4.12
CA LYS A 30 17.88 8.89 -5.24
C LYS A 30 19.25 8.69 -5.87
N ASP A 31 20.07 7.79 -5.32
CA ASP A 31 21.44 7.51 -5.78
C ASP A 31 22.27 8.81 -5.90
N LEU A 32 22.26 9.61 -4.83
CA LEU A 32 22.99 10.87 -4.77
C LEU A 32 24.21 10.74 -3.84
N THR A 33 25.23 11.54 -4.12
CA THR A 33 26.29 11.83 -3.15
C THR A 33 25.72 12.81 -2.14
N VAL A 34 25.70 12.44 -0.87
CA VAL A 34 25.06 13.21 0.20
C VAL A 34 26.02 13.44 1.36
N GLU A 35 25.97 14.65 1.94
CA GLU A 35 26.66 15.03 3.18
C GLU A 35 25.69 15.79 4.10
N GLY A 36 25.75 15.48 5.40
CA GLY A 36 24.96 16.12 6.44
C GLY A 36 25.83 16.86 7.45
N PHE A 37 25.36 18.01 7.92
CA PHE A 37 26.04 18.84 8.90
C PHE A 37 25.06 19.26 10.00
N ALA A 38 25.29 18.80 11.22
CA ALA A 38 24.59 19.29 12.40
C ALA A 38 25.26 20.59 12.89
N SER A 39 24.45 21.53 13.38
CA SER A 39 24.90 22.76 14.04
C SER A 39 23.98 23.09 15.20
N SER A 40 24.35 24.08 16.04
CA SER A 40 23.50 24.56 17.13
C SER A 40 22.14 25.06 16.66
N ASP A 41 22.09 25.56 15.42
CA ASP A 41 20.93 26.26 14.87
C ASP A 41 20.12 25.39 13.90
N GLY A 42 20.45 24.10 13.75
CA GLY A 42 19.71 23.17 12.90
C GLY A 42 20.56 22.09 12.22
N TYR A 43 20.07 21.58 11.09
CA TYR A 43 20.72 20.57 10.27
C TYR A 43 20.72 20.97 8.80
N LEU A 44 21.85 20.76 8.12
CA LEU A 44 21.99 20.97 6.68
C LEU A 44 22.30 19.65 5.99
N VAL A 45 21.54 19.32 4.95
CA VAL A 45 21.85 18.23 4.03
C VAL A 45 22.23 18.81 2.67
N GLN A 46 23.36 18.37 2.13
CA GLN A 46 23.80 18.68 0.78
C GLN A 46 23.77 17.42 -0.08
N ALA A 47 23.24 17.51 -1.30
CA ALA A 47 23.22 16.39 -2.23
C ALA A 47 23.60 16.80 -3.66
N LYS A 48 24.37 15.96 -4.36
CA LYS A 48 24.75 16.10 -5.78
C LYS A 48 24.71 14.75 -6.50
N GLU A 49 24.67 14.75 -7.82
CA GLU A 49 24.65 13.51 -8.62
C GLU A 49 25.88 12.62 -8.34
N SER A 50 25.68 11.30 -8.35
CA SER A 50 26.69 10.27 -8.08
C SER A 50 27.67 10.04 -9.26
N SER A 51 27.32 10.47 -10.48
CA SER A 51 27.99 9.98 -11.70
C SER A 51 29.39 10.57 -11.94
N THR A 52 30.36 9.66 -12.05
CA THR A 52 31.80 9.84 -12.28
C THR A 52 32.18 10.43 -13.66
N TRP A 53 31.24 10.93 -14.49
CA TRP A 53 31.49 11.20 -15.92
C TRP A 53 31.73 12.66 -16.36
N LYS A 54 31.62 13.72 -15.55
CA LYS A 54 31.97 15.08 -16.06
C LYS A 54 32.92 15.87 -15.16
N LYS A 55 34.20 15.50 -15.26
CA LYS A 55 35.25 16.52 -15.37
C LYS A 55 34.87 17.41 -16.57
N PHE A 56 34.76 18.72 -16.37
CA PHE A 56 34.16 19.75 -17.26
C PHE A 56 32.62 19.66 -17.30
N THR A 57 31.82 20.46 -16.58
CA THR A 57 31.85 21.93 -16.38
C THR A 57 31.12 22.30 -15.08
N GLY A 58 31.73 23.12 -14.22
CA GLY A 58 31.06 23.76 -13.07
C GLY A 58 31.15 22.98 -11.75
N MET A 59 32.30 23.01 -11.09
CA MET A 59 32.43 22.52 -9.71
C MET A 59 31.49 23.32 -8.79
N GLY A 60 30.57 22.60 -8.13
CA GLY A 60 30.09 23.02 -6.82
C GLY A 60 28.69 23.57 -6.74
N GLN A 61 27.68 23.01 -7.43
CA GLN A 61 26.27 23.20 -7.03
C GLN A 61 25.71 21.93 -6.40
N ALA A 62 24.94 22.12 -5.33
CA ALA A 62 24.32 21.08 -4.53
C ALA A 62 22.84 21.42 -4.31
N LEU A 63 21.99 20.41 -4.29
CA LEU A 63 20.73 20.49 -3.56
C LEU A 63 21.08 20.73 -2.09
N GLN A 64 20.41 21.68 -1.46
CA GLN A 64 20.58 21.99 -0.04
C GLN A 64 19.21 21.90 0.65
N VAL A 65 19.13 21.11 1.72
CA VAL A 65 17.97 21.00 2.60
C VAL A 65 18.38 21.52 3.97
N GLN A 66 17.82 22.64 4.39
CA GLN A 66 18.00 23.18 5.74
C GLN A 66 16.81 22.84 6.60
N ILE A 67 17.09 22.39 7.82
CA ILE A 67 16.10 22.03 8.84
C ILE A 67 16.45 22.85 10.07
N ILE A 68 15.68 23.89 10.34
CA ILE A 68 15.93 24.82 11.45
C ILE A 68 14.73 24.85 12.39
N PRO A 69 14.93 25.08 13.70
CA PRO A 69 13.81 25.19 14.64
C PRO A 69 12.94 26.41 14.28
N SER A 70 11.62 26.24 14.41
CA SER A 70 10.59 27.27 14.13
C SER A 70 9.54 27.32 15.23
N GLY A 71 9.96 27.17 16.49
CA GLY A 71 9.09 27.07 17.66
C GLY A 71 9.52 25.96 18.61
N SER A 72 8.74 25.68 19.65
CA SER A 72 9.07 24.66 20.66
C SER A 72 8.93 23.22 20.17
N SER A 73 8.16 22.97 19.10
CA SER A 73 7.95 21.63 18.53
C SER A 73 7.76 21.68 17.01
N GLU A 74 8.28 22.71 16.37
CA GLU A 74 8.14 22.93 14.93
C GLU A 74 9.51 23.14 14.30
N VAL A 75 9.64 22.66 13.07
CA VAL A 75 10.85 22.86 12.26
C VAL A 75 10.45 23.46 10.92
N LEU A 76 11.20 24.45 10.48
CA LEU A 76 11.11 24.98 9.12
C LEU A 76 12.11 24.23 8.26
N VAL A 77 11.62 23.63 7.19
CA VAL A 77 12.46 22.97 6.19
C VAL A 77 12.50 23.84 4.94
N ASN A 78 13.70 24.23 4.52
CA ASN A 78 13.95 24.99 3.29
C ASN A 78 14.75 24.13 2.32
N ILE A 79 14.28 24.01 1.09
CA ILE A 79 14.91 23.25 0.01
C ILE A 79 15.30 24.21 -1.10
N GLY A 80 16.57 24.21 -1.47
CA GLY A 80 17.08 25.07 -2.52
C GLY A 80 18.36 24.53 -3.15
N GLN A 81 19.04 25.40 -3.89
CA GLN A 81 20.35 25.11 -4.46
C GLN A 81 21.38 26.07 -3.88
N GLY A 82 22.59 25.56 -3.65
CA GLY A 82 23.70 26.36 -3.16
C GLY A 82 25.03 25.71 -3.50
N LYS A 83 26.13 26.33 -3.07
CA LYS A 83 27.45 25.76 -3.37
C LYS A 83 27.67 24.46 -2.59
N TRP A 84 28.22 23.44 -3.25
CA TRP A 84 28.71 22.25 -2.55
C TRP A 84 29.87 22.69 -1.64
N ALA A 85 29.79 22.37 -0.34
CA ALA A 85 30.81 22.74 0.62
C ALA A 85 31.36 21.47 1.25
N ASP A 86 32.54 21.04 0.81
CA ASP A 86 33.18 19.80 1.27
C ASP A 86 33.49 19.81 2.79
N LYS A 87 33.46 20.98 3.42
CA LYS A 87 33.60 21.19 4.88
C LYS A 87 32.83 22.44 5.30
N VAL A 88 31.64 22.30 5.87
CA VAL A 88 31.01 23.41 6.60
C VAL A 88 31.77 23.58 7.93
N GLY A 89 32.69 24.55 7.99
CA GLY A 89 33.42 24.87 9.20
C GLY A 89 32.59 25.72 10.15
N ALA A 90 32.23 25.18 11.32
CA ALA A 90 31.77 25.84 12.56
C ALA A 90 30.87 27.10 12.50
N GLY A 91 30.22 27.39 11.36
CA GLY A 91 29.40 28.59 11.12
C GLY A 91 27.92 28.27 11.08
N ALA A 92 27.10 29.25 11.48
CA ALA A 92 25.64 29.14 11.53
C ALA A 92 25.04 28.75 10.16
N ILE A 93 24.14 27.76 10.16
CA ILE A 93 23.43 27.28 8.95
C ILE A 93 22.62 28.40 8.28
N GLY A 94 22.17 29.40 9.07
CA GLY A 94 21.44 30.58 8.57
C GLY A 94 22.26 31.55 7.72
N ALA A 95 23.59 31.42 7.63
CA ALA A 95 24.44 32.26 6.80
C ALA A 95 24.61 31.76 5.35
N LEU A 96 24.02 30.61 5.00
CA LEU A 96 24.14 30.02 3.66
C LEU A 96 23.22 30.74 2.67
N VAL A 97 23.82 31.36 1.65
CA VAL A 97 23.12 32.06 0.58
C VAL A 97 22.47 31.04 -0.37
N PHE A 98 21.15 30.90 -0.30
CA PHE A 98 20.37 30.20 -1.31
C PHE A 98 20.02 31.14 -2.45
N ALA A 99 20.42 30.78 -3.68
CA ALA A 99 19.77 31.35 -4.84
C ALA A 99 18.41 30.63 -5.05
N PRO A 100 17.31 31.34 -5.34
CA PRO A 100 16.09 30.67 -5.79
C PRO A 100 16.41 29.83 -7.03
N LEU A 101 15.80 28.65 -7.15
CA LEU A 101 16.03 27.64 -8.22
C LEU A 101 16.03 28.27 -9.63
N ALA A 102 17.16 28.85 -10.04
CA ALA A 102 17.36 29.50 -11.31
C ALA A 102 18.14 28.51 -12.18
N ILE A 103 17.38 27.63 -12.83
CA ILE A 103 17.72 26.83 -14.02
C ILE A 103 19.24 26.63 -14.20
N THR A 104 19.85 25.80 -13.35
CA THR A 104 21.17 25.26 -13.64
C THR A 104 20.99 23.81 -14.07
N SER A 105 21.60 23.50 -15.20
CA SER A 105 21.53 22.27 -15.98
C SER A 105 22.12 21.03 -15.26
N ALA A 106 22.26 21.07 -13.93
CA ALA A 106 22.99 20.09 -13.13
C ALA A 106 22.10 19.05 -12.41
N ILE A 107 20.78 19.21 -12.46
CA ILE A 107 19.82 18.17 -12.10
C ILE A 107 18.82 18.17 -13.24
N GLY A 108 18.83 17.15 -14.10
CA GLY A 108 17.99 17.10 -15.30
C GLY A 108 16.56 17.57 -15.02
N ALA A 109 15.97 18.35 -15.94
CA ALA A 109 14.71 19.10 -15.78
C ALA A 109 13.51 18.30 -15.21
N TYR A 110 13.57 16.97 -15.28
CA TYR A 110 12.57 16.05 -14.73
C TYR A 110 12.69 15.80 -13.21
N LYS A 111 13.90 15.84 -12.63
CA LYS A 111 14.14 15.63 -11.19
C LYS A 111 13.91 16.89 -10.34
N GLN A 112 13.97 18.09 -10.92
CA GLN A 112 13.88 19.36 -10.18
C GLN A 112 12.50 19.69 -9.58
N ASN A 113 11.39 19.33 -10.24
CA ASN A 113 10.05 19.68 -9.72
C ASN A 113 9.51 18.68 -8.68
N LYS A 114 9.95 17.42 -8.74
CA LYS A 114 9.38 16.36 -7.90
C LYS A 114 10.15 16.17 -6.59
N LEU A 115 11.47 16.40 -6.62
CA LEU A 115 12.34 16.08 -5.48
C LEU A 115 12.00 16.85 -4.20
N PRO A 116 11.68 18.16 -4.21
CA PRO A 116 11.25 18.87 -2.99
C PRO A 116 10.02 18.24 -2.35
N SER A 117 9.02 17.89 -3.17
CA SER A 117 7.79 17.25 -2.69
C SER A 117 8.06 15.85 -2.09
N GLU A 118 8.99 15.09 -2.66
CA GLU A 118 9.35 13.77 -2.15
C GLU A 118 10.17 13.85 -0.85
N ILE A 119 11.04 14.85 -0.71
CA ILE A 119 11.74 15.15 0.54
C ILE A 119 10.75 15.53 1.64
N PHE A 120 9.79 16.41 1.35
CA PHE A 120 8.74 16.74 2.30
C PHE A 120 7.91 15.52 2.71
N ALA A 121 7.58 14.64 1.76
CA ALA A 121 6.86 13.41 2.05
C ALA A 121 7.70 12.42 2.88
N CYS A 122 9.01 12.36 2.66
CA CYS A 122 9.95 11.58 3.47
C CYS A 122 9.95 12.07 4.93
N ILE A 123 10.11 13.38 5.15
CA ILE A 123 10.08 13.98 6.49
C ILE A 123 8.74 13.74 7.18
N GLU A 124 7.63 13.90 6.45
CA GLU A 124 6.29 13.68 7.00
C GLU A 124 6.10 12.23 7.47
N LYS A 125 6.52 11.24 6.67
CA LYS A 125 6.47 9.82 7.04
C LYS A 125 7.32 9.50 8.27
N PHE A 126 8.51 10.09 8.37
CA PHE A 126 9.41 9.89 9.51
C PHE A 126 8.84 10.48 10.80
N ILE A 127 8.22 11.66 10.73
CA ILE A 127 7.52 12.25 11.87
C ILE A 127 6.32 11.38 12.27
N MET A 128 5.55 10.90 11.30
CA MET A 128 4.39 10.03 11.54
C MET A 128 4.78 8.65 12.11
N SER A 129 5.99 8.15 11.81
CA SER A 129 6.52 6.91 12.39
C SER A 129 7.11 7.08 13.79
N GLY A 130 7.09 8.31 14.33
CA GLY A 130 7.67 8.62 15.64
C GLY A 130 9.19 8.62 15.64
N GLY A 131 9.83 8.90 14.51
CA GLY A 131 11.30 8.96 14.40
C GLY A 131 11.95 7.62 14.06
N VAL A 132 11.16 6.64 13.61
CA VAL A 132 11.66 5.35 13.14
C VAL A 132 11.90 5.43 11.64
N SER A 133 13.16 5.29 11.21
CA SER A 133 13.54 5.22 9.79
C SER A 133 12.86 4.03 9.10
N VAL A 134 12.07 4.30 8.07
CA VAL A 134 11.29 3.28 7.35
C VAL A 134 11.93 2.99 5.99
N HIS A 135 13.26 3.05 5.88
CA HIS A 135 14.02 2.77 4.65
C HIS A 135 14.26 1.28 4.37
N ARG A 136 13.39 0.39 4.83
CA ARG A 136 13.26 -0.95 4.22
C ARG A 136 12.18 -0.86 3.17
N ASN A 137 12.48 -1.29 1.94
CA ASN A 137 11.56 -1.47 0.82
C ASN A 137 10.15 -1.92 1.27
N VAL A 138 9.29 -0.96 1.59
CA VAL A 138 7.85 -1.19 1.70
C VAL A 138 7.22 -0.22 0.74
N SER A 139 7.15 -0.65 -0.52
CA SER A 139 6.24 -0.06 -1.51
C SER A 139 4.88 0.16 -0.83
N PHE A 140 4.42 1.41 -0.83
CA PHE A 140 3.21 1.84 -0.11
C PHE A 140 1.94 1.11 -0.60
N ASP A 141 2.02 0.40 -1.73
CA ASP A 141 0.99 -0.52 -2.25
C ASP A 141 0.78 -1.78 -1.38
N ARG A 142 1.63 -2.06 -0.37
CA ARG A 142 1.52 -3.26 0.49
C ARG A 142 0.88 -3.05 1.85
N LEU A 143 0.36 -1.87 2.20
CA LEU A 143 -0.37 -1.71 3.47
C LEU A 143 -1.67 -2.55 3.52
N ASN A 144 -2.15 -3.05 2.38
CA ASN A 144 -3.27 -4.00 2.32
C ASN A 144 -2.84 -5.49 2.34
N SER A 145 -1.54 -5.80 2.31
CA SER A 145 -1.04 -7.20 2.25
C SER A 145 -0.57 -7.76 3.60
N SER A 146 -0.37 -6.93 4.61
CA SER A 146 0.17 -7.31 5.93
C SER A 146 -0.88 -7.39 7.04
N GLN A 147 -2.16 -7.21 6.72
CA GLN A 147 -3.26 -7.30 7.67
C GLN A 147 -4.10 -8.56 7.41
N MET A 148 -4.68 -9.12 8.46
CA MET A 148 -5.64 -10.21 8.41
C MET A 148 -6.80 -9.93 9.38
N LYS A 149 -7.99 -10.43 9.06
CA LYS A 149 -9.12 -10.38 9.98
C LYS A 149 -9.08 -11.60 10.89
N CYS A 150 -9.33 -11.39 12.18
CA CYS A 150 -9.47 -12.48 13.14
C CYS A 150 -10.68 -13.35 12.73
N PRO A 151 -10.52 -14.66 12.53
CA PRO A 151 -11.63 -15.54 12.16
C PRO A 151 -12.65 -15.73 13.29
N SER A 152 -12.34 -15.33 14.52
CA SER A 152 -13.26 -15.44 15.66
C SER A 152 -14.02 -14.16 16.01
N CYS A 153 -13.43 -12.98 15.84
CA CYS A 153 -14.09 -11.72 16.23
C CYS A 153 -14.06 -10.63 15.16
N GLY A 154 -13.47 -10.89 13.98
CA GLY A 154 -13.39 -9.93 12.88
C GLY A 154 -12.37 -8.80 13.05
N ALA A 155 -11.74 -8.64 14.22
CA ALA A 155 -10.74 -7.61 14.47
C ALA A 155 -9.59 -7.68 13.46
N VAL A 156 -9.12 -6.52 12.99
CA VAL A 156 -7.98 -6.43 12.08
C VAL A 156 -6.69 -6.59 12.87
N ASN A 157 -5.86 -7.56 12.48
CA ASN A 157 -4.58 -7.90 13.10
C ASN A 157 -3.48 -7.88 12.05
N THR A 158 -2.23 -7.68 12.48
CA THR A 158 -1.07 -7.83 11.59
C THR A 158 -0.79 -9.32 11.33
N LYS A 159 -0.52 -9.68 10.07
CA LYS A 159 -0.12 -11.04 9.70
C LYS A 159 1.15 -11.42 10.47
N GLY A 160 1.21 -12.62 11.02
CA GLY A 160 2.33 -13.06 11.86
C GLY A 160 2.17 -12.79 13.36
N THR A 161 1.05 -12.21 13.82
CA THR A 161 0.76 -12.12 15.26
C THR A 161 0.28 -13.46 15.83
N LYS A 162 0.71 -13.79 17.06
CA LYS A 162 0.37 -15.05 17.73
C LYS A 162 -1.02 -15.04 18.37
N PHE A 163 -1.53 -13.87 18.74
CA PHE A 163 -2.81 -13.69 19.44
C PHE A 163 -3.56 -12.52 18.85
N CYS A 164 -4.90 -12.61 18.84
CA CYS A 164 -5.76 -11.52 18.41
C CYS A 164 -5.75 -10.37 19.42
N ALA A 165 -5.47 -9.15 18.97
CA ALA A 165 -5.50 -7.95 19.81
C ALA A 165 -6.92 -7.57 20.30
N GLY A 166 -7.96 -8.05 19.61
CA GLY A 166 -9.36 -7.76 19.98
C GLY A 166 -9.97 -8.77 20.96
N CYS A 167 -9.68 -10.06 20.80
CA CYS A 167 -10.34 -11.13 21.58
C CYS A 167 -9.39 -12.12 22.27
N GLY A 168 -8.06 -11.95 22.12
CA GLY A 168 -7.05 -12.78 22.79
C GLY A 168 -6.86 -14.20 22.22
N LYS A 169 -7.71 -14.66 21.29
CA LYS A 169 -7.58 -16.02 20.73
C LYS A 169 -6.27 -16.18 19.94
N LYS A 170 -5.63 -17.34 20.08
CA LYS A 170 -4.46 -17.73 19.28
C LYS A 170 -4.77 -17.67 17.78
N LEU A 171 -3.86 -17.06 17.02
CA LEU A 171 -3.90 -16.98 15.56
C LEU A 171 -2.85 -17.91 14.94
N THR A 172 -2.87 -19.16 15.38
CA THR A 172 -1.98 -20.22 14.91
C THR A 172 -2.79 -21.36 14.29
N ASN A 173 -2.14 -22.15 13.44
CA ASN A 173 -2.62 -23.42 12.91
C ASN A 173 -1.54 -24.48 13.11
N VAL A 174 -1.89 -25.75 13.03
CA VAL A 174 -0.93 -26.85 13.12
C VAL A 174 -0.44 -27.20 11.72
N CYS A 175 0.88 -27.36 11.55
CA CYS A 175 1.44 -27.82 10.29
C CYS A 175 0.99 -29.26 10.02
N PRO A 176 0.33 -29.55 8.87
CA PRO A 176 -0.14 -30.89 8.57
C PRO A 176 1.00 -31.89 8.31
N ASN A 177 2.20 -31.40 7.99
CA ASN A 177 3.35 -32.25 7.69
C ASN A 177 4.17 -32.63 8.94
N CYS A 178 4.40 -31.68 9.86
CA CYS A 178 5.28 -31.91 11.02
C CYS A 178 4.62 -31.69 12.39
N GLY A 179 3.33 -31.36 12.45
CA GLY A 179 2.58 -31.23 13.70
C GLY A 179 2.91 -30.00 14.56
N ASN A 180 3.82 -29.12 14.13
CA ASN A 180 4.18 -27.93 14.90
C ASN A 180 3.16 -26.79 14.75
N GLU A 181 3.01 -25.99 15.81
CA GLU A 181 2.24 -24.74 15.73
C GLU A 181 2.92 -23.75 14.78
N VAL A 182 2.13 -23.18 13.88
CA VAL A 182 2.54 -22.23 12.85
C VAL A 182 1.59 -21.04 12.87
N ILE A 183 2.11 -19.83 12.73
CA ILE A 183 1.28 -18.62 12.76
C ILE A 183 0.43 -18.51 11.48
N LEU A 184 -0.82 -18.06 11.60
CA LEU A 184 -1.69 -17.86 10.44
C LEU A 184 -1.12 -16.81 9.47
N GLY A 185 -1.31 -17.08 8.18
CA GLY A 185 -0.89 -16.18 7.10
C GLY A 185 0.58 -16.27 6.69
N VAL A 186 1.36 -17.22 7.25
CA VAL A 186 2.68 -17.57 6.71
C VAL A 186 2.55 -18.54 5.54
N LYS A 187 3.44 -18.43 4.56
CA LYS A 187 3.42 -19.28 3.35
C LYS A 187 4.07 -20.63 3.53
N PHE A 188 5.06 -20.73 4.41
CA PHE A 188 5.82 -21.96 4.64
C PHE A 188 5.98 -22.21 6.14
N CYS A 189 6.00 -23.48 6.54
CA CYS A 189 6.27 -23.89 7.91
C CYS A 189 7.74 -23.57 8.23
N PRO A 190 8.02 -22.79 9.28
CA PRO A 190 9.40 -22.47 9.65
C PRO A 190 10.19 -23.66 10.18
N ASN A 191 9.52 -24.76 10.56
CA ASN A 191 10.19 -25.93 11.10
C ASN A 191 10.54 -26.98 10.02
N CYS A 192 9.63 -27.27 9.09
CA CYS A 192 9.84 -28.32 8.08
C CYS A 192 9.82 -27.84 6.63
N GLY A 193 9.60 -26.54 6.38
CA GLY A 193 9.53 -25.99 5.02
C GLY A 193 8.25 -26.30 4.23
N ALA A 194 7.31 -27.08 4.80
CA ALA A 194 6.05 -27.42 4.12
C ALA A 194 5.25 -26.16 3.76
N ASN A 195 4.65 -26.13 2.57
CA ASN A 195 3.79 -25.04 2.13
C ASN A 195 2.49 -25.02 2.95
N MET A 196 2.16 -23.86 3.51
CA MET A 196 1.02 -23.60 4.39
C MET A 196 -0.13 -22.89 3.66
N GLU A 197 0.09 -22.38 2.45
CA GLU A 197 -0.99 -21.93 1.56
C GLU A 197 -1.73 -23.17 1.03
N GLN A 198 -2.80 -23.56 1.71
CA GLN A 198 -3.69 -24.60 1.20
C GLN A 198 -4.28 -24.10 -0.12
N LYS A 199 -3.88 -24.73 -1.23
CA LYS A 199 -4.54 -24.53 -2.51
C LYS A 199 -6.01 -24.93 -2.32
N LYS A 200 -6.91 -23.99 -2.51
CA LYS A 200 -8.34 -24.29 -2.51
C LYS A 200 -8.61 -25.26 -3.65
N THR A 201 -9.31 -26.34 -3.35
CA THR A 201 -9.70 -27.36 -4.31
C THR A 201 -11.21 -27.51 -4.31
N ASN A 202 -11.80 -27.55 -5.49
CA ASN A 202 -13.18 -27.95 -5.71
C ASN A 202 -13.24 -29.45 -5.99
N ILE A 203 -14.35 -30.09 -5.63
CA ILE A 203 -14.60 -31.48 -6.03
C ILE A 203 -15.29 -31.46 -7.39
N CYS A 204 -14.78 -32.25 -8.34
CA CYS A 204 -15.40 -32.41 -9.64
C CYS A 204 -16.77 -33.08 -9.48
N PRO A 205 -17.87 -32.46 -9.94
CA PRO A 205 -19.21 -33.02 -9.75
C PRO A 205 -19.47 -34.26 -10.62
N ASN A 206 -18.63 -34.54 -11.61
CA ASN A 206 -18.78 -35.70 -12.49
C ASN A 206 -18.01 -36.94 -12.00
N CYS A 207 -16.74 -36.78 -11.61
CA CYS A 207 -15.88 -37.91 -11.24
C CYS A 207 -15.42 -37.91 -9.78
N GLY A 208 -15.72 -36.88 -8.99
CA GLY A 208 -15.30 -36.76 -7.60
C GLY A 208 -13.83 -36.37 -7.37
N ALA A 209 -13.03 -36.18 -8.44
CA ALA A 209 -11.64 -35.77 -8.31
C ALA A 209 -11.50 -34.35 -7.70
N ALA A 210 -10.45 -34.14 -6.90
CA ALA A 210 -10.09 -32.82 -6.42
C ALA A 210 -9.45 -32.00 -7.55
N VAL A 211 -9.98 -30.81 -7.80
CA VAL A 211 -9.54 -29.88 -8.85
C VAL A 211 -9.17 -28.55 -8.22
N GLU A 212 -7.97 -28.05 -8.50
CA GLU A 212 -7.53 -26.73 -8.01
C GLU A 212 -8.51 -25.62 -8.44
N GLU A 213 -8.81 -24.69 -7.52
CA GLU A 213 -9.67 -23.54 -7.78
C GLU A 213 -9.13 -22.72 -8.96
N GLY A 214 -10.01 -22.33 -9.89
CA GLY A 214 -9.65 -21.57 -11.09
C GLY A 214 -9.25 -22.40 -12.31
N LYS A 215 -9.12 -23.73 -12.21
CA LYS A 215 -8.98 -24.59 -13.39
C LYS A 215 -10.30 -24.65 -14.15
N LYS A 216 -10.25 -24.48 -15.49
CA LYS A 216 -11.43 -24.52 -16.37
C LYS A 216 -11.97 -25.92 -16.61
N PHE A 217 -11.11 -26.93 -16.53
CA PHE A 217 -11.48 -28.32 -16.78
C PHE A 217 -10.87 -29.24 -15.71
N CYS A 218 -11.57 -30.31 -15.37
CA CYS A 218 -11.05 -31.39 -14.54
C CYS A 218 -9.98 -32.15 -15.32
N ALA A 219 -8.81 -32.35 -14.72
CA ALA A 219 -7.71 -33.09 -15.36
C ALA A 219 -8.02 -34.59 -15.52
N GLU A 220 -8.84 -35.16 -14.63
CA GLU A 220 -9.14 -36.60 -14.63
C GLU A 220 -10.21 -37.00 -15.65
N CYS A 221 -11.25 -36.17 -15.83
CA CYS A 221 -12.40 -36.54 -16.68
C CYS A 221 -12.78 -35.50 -17.74
N GLY A 222 -12.07 -34.37 -17.81
CA GLY A 222 -12.34 -33.32 -18.80
C GLY A 222 -13.58 -32.45 -18.53
N THR A 223 -14.33 -32.70 -17.45
CA THR A 223 -15.53 -31.89 -17.12
C THR A 223 -15.18 -30.42 -16.94
N ASN A 224 -15.93 -29.54 -17.61
CA ASN A 224 -15.81 -28.10 -17.45
C ASN A 224 -16.23 -27.70 -16.03
N MET A 225 -15.31 -27.07 -15.30
CA MET A 225 -15.47 -26.68 -13.90
C MET A 225 -16.08 -25.28 -13.73
N GLU A 226 -16.20 -24.49 -14.80
CA GLU A 226 -16.92 -23.21 -14.79
C GLU A 226 -18.41 -23.41 -14.48
N ILE A 227 -18.94 -24.63 -14.61
CA ILE A 227 -20.30 -24.99 -14.18
C ILE A 227 -20.53 -24.72 -12.69
N LEU A 228 -19.49 -24.72 -11.85
CA LEU A 228 -19.61 -24.38 -10.42
C LEU A 228 -19.94 -22.90 -10.19
N ASN A 229 -19.67 -22.05 -11.17
CA ASN A 229 -19.95 -20.61 -11.15
C ASN A 229 -21.25 -20.26 -11.88
N LYS A 230 -22.01 -21.26 -12.32
CA LYS A 230 -23.29 -21.09 -13.02
C LYS A 230 -24.41 -21.77 -12.26
N ASP A 231 -25.57 -21.14 -12.26
CA ASP A 231 -26.81 -21.70 -11.75
C ASP A 231 -27.62 -22.27 -12.91
N LYS A 232 -28.27 -23.41 -12.68
CA LYS A 232 -29.17 -24.00 -13.67
C LYS A 232 -30.52 -23.28 -13.60
N CYS A 233 -30.96 -22.70 -14.71
CA CYS A 233 -32.28 -22.08 -14.80
C CYS A 233 -33.37 -23.12 -14.47
N PRO A 234 -34.25 -22.87 -13.49
CA PRO A 234 -35.29 -23.82 -13.09
C PRO A 234 -36.38 -23.99 -14.16
N ALA A 235 -36.56 -22.99 -15.04
CA ALA A 235 -37.60 -23.02 -16.07
C ALA A 235 -37.16 -23.75 -17.35
N CYS A 236 -35.94 -23.51 -17.84
CA CYS A 236 -35.47 -24.03 -19.14
C CYS A 236 -34.20 -24.87 -19.06
N GLY A 237 -33.56 -24.99 -17.88
CA GLY A 237 -32.36 -25.79 -17.69
C GLY A 237 -31.05 -25.17 -18.17
N THR A 238 -31.08 -24.00 -18.81
CA THR A 238 -29.87 -23.28 -19.27
C THR A 238 -28.98 -22.89 -18.10
N LEU A 239 -27.67 -23.05 -18.25
CA LEU A 239 -26.70 -22.56 -17.27
C LEU A 239 -26.55 -21.04 -17.39
N VAL A 240 -26.82 -20.33 -16.30
CA VAL A 240 -26.78 -18.88 -16.19
C VAL A 240 -25.68 -18.50 -15.20
N ASP A 241 -24.92 -17.44 -15.47
CA ASP A 241 -23.90 -16.99 -14.52
C ASP A 241 -24.51 -16.58 -13.17
N LYS A 242 -23.83 -16.94 -12.08
CA LYS A 242 -24.28 -16.60 -10.72
C LYS A 242 -24.50 -15.10 -10.57
N GLY A 243 -25.63 -14.72 -9.97
CA GLY A 243 -26.00 -13.32 -9.71
C GLY A 243 -26.78 -12.63 -10.83
N GLN A 244 -27.01 -13.30 -11.96
CA GLN A 244 -27.94 -12.81 -12.98
C GLN A 244 -29.37 -12.81 -12.44
N ARG A 245 -30.13 -11.73 -12.69
CA ARG A 245 -31.53 -11.60 -12.24
C ARG A 245 -32.51 -12.35 -13.13
N PHE A 246 -32.21 -12.44 -14.43
CA PHE A 246 -33.07 -13.09 -15.41
C PHE A 246 -32.26 -14.04 -16.28
N CYS A 247 -32.86 -15.17 -16.65
CA CYS A 247 -32.29 -16.11 -17.60
C CYS A 247 -32.28 -15.46 -18.99
N PRO A 248 -31.11 -15.31 -19.64
CA PRO A 248 -31.02 -14.69 -20.97
C PRO A 248 -31.67 -15.54 -22.07
N SER A 249 -31.90 -16.83 -21.81
CA SER A 249 -32.47 -17.75 -22.79
C SER A 249 -34.00 -17.78 -22.79
N CYS A 250 -34.64 -17.58 -21.65
CA CYS A 250 -36.10 -17.76 -21.52
C CYS A 250 -36.80 -16.67 -20.70
N GLY A 251 -36.06 -15.69 -20.16
CA GLY A 251 -36.60 -14.59 -19.37
C GLY A 251 -37.00 -14.95 -17.92
N ALA A 252 -36.83 -16.21 -17.50
CA ALA A 252 -37.20 -16.62 -16.15
C ALA A 252 -36.38 -15.88 -15.09
N ASN A 253 -37.03 -15.49 -14.00
CA ASN A 253 -36.37 -14.81 -12.88
C ASN A 253 -35.53 -15.82 -12.06
N MET A 254 -34.25 -15.50 -11.89
CA MET A 254 -33.25 -16.33 -11.21
C MET A 254 -33.03 -15.89 -9.74
N SER A 255 -33.50 -14.69 -9.36
CA SER A 255 -33.34 -14.12 -8.01
C SER A 255 -34.40 -14.58 -7.01
N GLY A 256 -35.46 -15.27 -7.44
CA GLY A 256 -36.56 -15.74 -6.57
C GLY A 256 -37.45 -14.63 -6.00
N ASN A 257 -37.09 -13.36 -6.17
CA ASN A 257 -37.88 -12.22 -5.71
C ASN A 257 -39.08 -11.98 -6.63
N LYS A 258 -40.26 -11.70 -6.06
CA LYS A 258 -41.45 -11.32 -6.86
C LYS A 258 -41.17 -10.01 -7.60
N ILE A 259 -41.56 -9.96 -8.87
CA ILE A 259 -41.41 -8.79 -9.74
C ILE A 259 -42.81 -8.31 -10.14
N CYS A 260 -43.03 -7.00 -10.18
CA CYS A 260 -44.27 -6.42 -10.66
C CYS A 260 -44.50 -6.72 -12.15
N SER A 261 -45.64 -7.33 -12.47
CA SER A 261 -46.05 -7.67 -13.84
C SER A 261 -46.30 -6.45 -14.73
N GLY A 262 -46.62 -5.29 -14.14
CA GLY A 262 -46.89 -4.06 -14.89
C GLY A 262 -45.65 -3.24 -15.27
N CYS A 263 -44.61 -3.19 -14.42
CA CYS A 263 -43.46 -2.31 -14.66
C CYS A 263 -42.07 -2.93 -14.39
N GLY A 264 -42.00 -4.21 -13.99
CA GLY A 264 -40.73 -4.89 -13.74
C GLY A 264 -40.01 -4.50 -12.44
N ALA A 265 -40.63 -3.68 -11.57
CA ALA A 265 -40.05 -3.33 -10.28
C ALA A 265 -40.06 -4.52 -9.31
N GLU A 266 -39.01 -4.67 -8.52
CA GLU A 266 -38.92 -5.67 -7.46
C GLU A 266 -39.96 -5.38 -6.36
N LEU A 267 -40.71 -6.41 -5.97
CA LEU A 267 -41.75 -6.33 -4.94
C LEU A 267 -41.20 -6.84 -3.61
N ALA A 268 -41.48 -6.12 -2.54
CA ALA A 268 -41.16 -6.57 -1.19
C ALA A 268 -42.00 -7.81 -0.81
N PRO A 269 -41.52 -8.65 0.12
CA PRO A 269 -42.30 -9.77 0.64
C PRO A 269 -43.68 -9.32 1.14
N ASN A 270 -44.75 -9.97 0.65
CA ASN A 270 -46.16 -9.69 0.98
C ASN A 270 -46.70 -8.30 0.57
N GLN A 271 -46.02 -7.60 -0.34
CA GLN A 271 -46.52 -6.33 -0.88
C GLN A 271 -47.79 -6.58 -1.71
N LYS A 272 -48.88 -5.83 -1.46
CA LYS A 272 -50.17 -5.98 -2.18
C LYS A 272 -50.25 -5.19 -3.50
N PHE A 273 -49.51 -4.09 -3.61
CA PHE A 273 -49.49 -3.21 -4.78
C PHE A 273 -48.07 -2.72 -5.04
N CYS A 274 -47.68 -2.62 -6.31
CA CYS A 274 -46.39 -2.11 -6.71
C CYS A 274 -46.24 -0.63 -6.31
N GLY A 275 -45.24 -0.32 -5.47
CA GLY A 275 -44.97 1.05 -5.04
C GLY A 275 -44.51 1.99 -6.16
N LYS A 276 -44.15 1.45 -7.33
CA LYS A 276 -43.69 2.23 -8.48
C LYS A 276 -44.80 2.57 -9.48
N CYS A 277 -45.71 1.63 -9.77
CA CYS A 277 -46.72 1.79 -10.83
C CYS A 277 -48.15 1.49 -10.38
N GLY A 278 -48.38 1.10 -9.13
CA GLY A 278 -49.70 0.82 -8.59
C GLY A 278 -50.34 -0.51 -9.01
N THR A 279 -49.72 -1.28 -9.93
CA THR A 279 -50.23 -2.60 -10.35
C THR A 279 -50.32 -3.54 -9.14
N PRO A 280 -51.44 -4.26 -8.95
CA PRO A 280 -51.57 -5.24 -7.88
C PRO A 280 -50.50 -6.32 -8.01
N ALA A 281 -49.92 -6.72 -6.87
CA ALA A 281 -48.95 -7.79 -6.80
C ALA A 281 -49.68 -9.13 -6.75
N GLU A 282 -49.53 -9.95 -7.80
CA GLU A 282 -49.99 -11.34 -7.84
C GLU A 282 -49.02 -12.29 -7.11
#